data_AF-A0A9N9B5P3-F1
#
_entry.id   AF-A0A9N9B5P3-F1
#
_cell.length_a   1.000
_cell.length_b   1.000
_cell.length_c   1.000
_cell.angle_alpha   90.00
_cell.angle_beta   90.00
_cell.angle_gamma   90.00
#
_symmetry.space_group_name_H-M   'P 1'
#
loop_
_entity.id
_entity.type
_entity.pdbx_description
1 polymer ?
#
loop_
_entity_poly.entity_id
_entity_poly.type
_entity_poly.pdbx_seq_one_letter_code
_entity_poly.pdbx_strand_id
1 'polypeptide(L)'
;MSEERTYIMVKPDGVERGLVGEIIKRFENKGYKLVALQLLPVDMLSGPVVGMVWEGKDIVKTGRRLLGETDPLKSAPGTIRGDFCIDVGKNLCHGSDSVESAQREINLWFPNGVISWERHNVHKLIYE
;
A
#
# COMPACT_ATOMS: atom_id res chain seq x y z
N MET A 1 8.01 16.68 11.23
CA MET A 1 6.80 16.25 10.51
C MET A 1 6.86 14.74 10.39
N SER A 2 5.79 13.99 10.71
CA SER A 2 5.91 12.55 10.98
C SER A 2 6.40 11.77 9.75
N GLU A 3 7.57 11.15 9.89
CA GLU A 3 8.20 10.23 8.94
C GLU A 3 7.55 8.84 8.95
N GLU A 4 6.28 8.73 9.35
CA GLU A 4 5.61 7.44 9.45
C GLU A 4 5.50 6.82 8.05
N ARG A 5 5.87 5.53 7.98
CA ARG A 5 5.84 4.74 6.75
C ARG A 5 5.04 3.47 6.97
N THR A 6 4.42 2.99 5.90
CA THR A 6 3.74 1.70 5.86
C THR A 6 4.18 0.91 4.63
N TYR A 7 4.22 -0.41 4.76
CA TYR A 7 4.40 -1.31 3.64
C TYR A 7 3.03 -1.71 3.08
N ILE A 8 2.86 -1.55 1.77
CA ILE A 8 1.67 -1.97 1.03
C ILE A 8 2.12 -2.93 -0.07
N MET A 9 1.42 -4.04 -0.25
CA MET A 9 1.71 -5.00 -1.31
C MET A 9 0.45 -5.28 -2.12
N VAL A 10 0.56 -5.21 -3.45
CA VAL A 10 -0.42 -5.78 -4.36
C VAL A 10 -0.09 -7.25 -4.53
N LYS A 11 -1.00 -8.12 -4.08
CA LYS A 11 -0.89 -9.58 -4.18
C LYS A 11 -1.04 -10.02 -5.64
N PRO A 12 -0.70 -11.28 -5.99
CA PRO A 12 -0.68 -11.67 -7.39
C PRO A 12 -2.03 -11.57 -8.09
N ASP A 13 -3.13 -11.86 -7.39
CA ASP A 13 -4.49 -11.64 -7.91
C ASP A 13 -4.75 -10.18 -8.28
N GLY A 14 -4.19 -9.22 -7.53
CA GLY A 14 -4.29 -7.79 -7.88
C GLY A 14 -3.43 -7.40 -9.08
N VAL A 15 -2.27 -8.04 -9.26
CA VAL A 15 -1.39 -7.81 -10.41
C VAL A 15 -2.00 -8.40 -11.69
N GLU A 16 -2.44 -9.66 -11.65
CA GLU A 16 -3.07 -10.36 -12.78
C GLU A 16 -4.36 -9.66 -13.26
N ARG A 17 -5.10 -9.03 -12.35
CA ARG A 17 -6.31 -8.26 -12.66
C ARG A 17 -6.04 -6.83 -13.13
N GLY A 18 -4.77 -6.41 -13.24
CA GLY A 18 -4.40 -5.09 -13.72
C GLY A 18 -4.72 -3.93 -12.76
N LEU A 19 -4.81 -4.19 -11.45
CA LEU A 19 -5.27 -3.20 -10.45
C LEU A 19 -4.14 -2.43 -9.76
N VAL A 20 -2.88 -2.67 -10.13
CA VAL A 20 -1.70 -1.98 -9.55
C VAL A 20 -1.83 -0.46 -9.64
N GLY A 21 -2.14 0.06 -10.83
CA GLY A 21 -2.24 1.50 -11.06
C GLY A 21 -3.37 2.16 -10.28
N GLU A 22 -4.51 1.47 -10.13
CA GLU A 22 -5.66 1.96 -9.37
C GLU A 22 -5.33 2.07 -7.87
N ILE A 23 -4.61 1.09 -7.31
CA ILE A 23 -4.17 1.13 -5.92
C ILE A 23 -3.20 2.30 -5.71
N ILE A 24 -2.17 2.42 -6.56
CA ILE A 24 -1.20 3.53 -6.48
C ILE A 24 -1.94 4.87 -6.51
N LYS A 25 -2.83 5.05 -7.47
CA LYS A 25 -3.63 6.27 -7.65
C LYS A 25 -4.43 6.65 -6.40
N ARG A 26 -5.01 5.68 -5.68
CA ARG A 26 -5.74 5.97 -4.42
C ARG A 26 -4.85 6.54 -3.32
N PHE A 27 -3.63 6.03 -3.18
CA PHE A 27 -2.66 6.55 -2.21
C PHE A 27 -2.10 7.92 -2.63
N GLU A 28 -1.82 8.11 -3.93
CA GLU A 28 -1.38 9.41 -4.47
C GLU A 28 -2.43 10.49 -4.29
N ASN A 29 -3.69 10.21 -4.68
CA ASN A 29 -4.82 11.14 -4.54
C ASN A 29 -5.07 11.51 -3.08
N LYS A 30 -4.77 10.62 -2.14
CA LYS A 30 -4.89 10.91 -0.70
C LYS A 30 -3.81 11.86 -0.20
N GLY A 31 -2.71 12.02 -0.94
CA GLY A 31 -1.59 12.88 -0.58
C GLY A 31 -0.40 12.15 0.05
N TYR A 32 -0.38 10.81 0.06
CA TYR A 32 0.76 10.04 0.56
C TYR A 32 1.91 10.00 -0.42
N LYS A 33 3.15 9.95 0.08
CA LYS A 33 4.38 9.98 -0.72
C LYS A 33 4.91 8.58 -0.95
N LEU A 34 5.06 8.16 -2.21
CA LEU A 34 5.70 6.89 -2.55
C LEU A 34 7.22 7.02 -2.38
N VAL A 35 7.83 6.16 -1.56
CA VAL A 35 9.28 6.22 -1.25
C VAL A 35 10.03 4.94 -1.65
N ALA A 36 9.32 3.86 -1.98
CA ALA A 36 9.90 2.70 -2.67
C ALA A 36 8.80 1.93 -3.41
N LEU A 37 9.15 1.30 -4.54
CA LEU A 37 8.25 0.46 -5.32
C LEU A 37 9.08 -0.61 -6.06
N GLN A 38 8.64 -1.86 -6.03
CA GLN A 38 9.28 -2.96 -6.74
C GLN A 38 8.28 -4.04 -7.16
N LEU A 39 8.41 -4.55 -8.38
CA LEU A 39 7.76 -5.79 -8.83
C LEU A 39 8.66 -6.97 -8.44
N LEU A 40 8.11 -7.93 -7.71
CA LEU A 40 8.83 -9.04 -7.11
C LEU A 40 8.17 -10.38 -7.51
N PRO A 41 8.94 -11.39 -7.92
CA PRO A 41 8.43 -12.75 -8.01
C PRO A 41 8.23 -13.32 -6.60
N VAL A 42 7.09 -13.97 -6.33
CA VAL A 42 6.88 -14.71 -5.07
C VAL A 42 7.23 -16.17 -5.26
N ASP A 43 6.57 -16.83 -6.20
CA ASP A 43 6.92 -18.16 -6.68
C ASP A 43 6.45 -18.33 -8.14
N MET A 44 6.89 -19.42 -8.79
CA MET A 44 6.61 -19.67 -10.22
C MET A 44 5.13 -19.96 -10.52
N LEU A 45 4.31 -20.28 -9.52
CA LEU A 45 2.93 -20.74 -9.69
C LEU A 45 1.90 -19.66 -9.33
N SER A 46 2.27 -18.72 -8.47
CA SER A 46 1.36 -17.76 -7.86
C SER A 46 1.37 -16.41 -8.56
N GLY A 47 2.36 -16.09 -9.39
CA GLY A 47 2.50 -14.79 -10.06
C GLY A 47 3.26 -13.74 -9.23
N PRO A 48 3.59 -12.58 -9.82
CA PRO A 48 4.37 -11.54 -9.16
C PRO A 48 3.52 -10.69 -8.19
N VAL A 49 4.18 -10.01 -7.27
CA VAL A 49 3.60 -8.99 -6.39
C VAL A 49 4.23 -7.63 -6.62
N VAL A 50 3.53 -6.57 -6.28
CA VAL A 50 4.10 -5.21 -6.25
C VAL A 50 4.21 -4.75 -4.80
N GLY A 51 5.43 -4.72 -4.28
CA GLY A 51 5.73 -4.15 -2.97
C GLY A 51 5.93 -2.64 -3.08
N MET A 52 5.41 -1.89 -2.10
CA MET A 52 5.50 -0.43 -2.05
C MET A 52 5.71 0.04 -0.61
N VAL A 53 6.42 1.16 -0.46
CA VAL A 53 6.52 1.88 0.81
C VAL A 53 5.95 3.28 0.60
N TRP A 54 4.98 3.62 1.43
CA TRP A 54 4.35 4.93 1.44
C TRP A 54 4.68 5.67 2.74
N GLU A 55 4.82 6.99 2.64
CA GLU A 55 5.15 7.89 3.76
C GLU A 55 4.09 8.98 3.93
N GLY A 56 3.73 9.28 5.18
CA GLY A 56 2.89 10.42 5.55
C GLY A 56 2.23 10.25 6.92
N LYS A 57 1.47 11.28 7.32
CA LYS A 57 0.79 11.30 8.64
C LYS A 57 -0.27 10.20 8.75
N ASP A 58 -0.21 9.45 9.86
CA ASP A 58 -1.14 8.35 10.21
C ASP A 58 -1.31 7.33 9.07
N ILE A 59 -0.27 7.11 8.27
CA ILE A 59 -0.37 6.35 7.03
C ILE A 59 -0.60 4.86 7.26
N VAL A 60 -0.09 4.27 8.35
CA VAL A 60 -0.36 2.86 8.67
C VAL A 60 -1.86 2.68 8.89
N LYS A 61 -2.45 3.50 9.76
CA LYS A 61 -3.88 3.44 10.09
C LYS A 61 -4.75 3.79 8.88
N THR A 62 -4.42 4.87 8.17
CA THR A 62 -5.22 5.34 7.04
C THR A 62 -5.07 4.46 5.82
N GLY A 63 -3.87 3.91 5.59
CA GLY A 63 -3.60 2.92 4.55
C GLY A 63 -4.53 1.72 4.71
N ARG A 64 -4.63 1.13 5.91
CA ARG A 64 -5.60 0.05 6.18
C ARG A 64 -7.04 0.43 5.93
N ARG A 65 -7.44 1.66 6.29
CA ARG A 65 -8.79 2.16 5.99
C ARG A 65 -9.05 2.29 4.49
N LEU A 66 -8.05 2.68 3.69
CA LEU A 66 -8.16 2.70 2.22
C LEU A 66 -8.26 1.29 1.65
N LEU A 67 -7.54 0.31 2.22
CA LEU A 67 -7.62 -1.08 1.79
C LEU A 67 -8.99 -1.69 2.07
N GLY A 68 -9.60 -1.39 3.22
CA GLY A 68 -10.81 -2.04 3.71
C GLY A 68 -10.51 -3.22 4.64
N GLU A 69 -11.57 -3.82 5.18
CA GLU A 69 -11.47 -4.96 6.09
C GLU A 69 -10.80 -6.17 5.43
N THR A 70 -10.22 -7.09 6.21
CA THR A 70 -9.58 -8.30 5.65
C THR A 70 -10.56 -9.16 4.86
N ASP A 71 -11.81 -9.20 5.34
CA ASP A 71 -12.95 -9.83 4.67
C ASP A 71 -13.60 -8.83 3.70
N PRO A 72 -13.52 -9.06 2.38
CA PRO A 72 -14.10 -8.15 1.40
C PRO A 72 -15.60 -7.92 1.56
N LEU A 73 -16.35 -8.93 2.01
CA LEU A 73 -17.81 -8.81 2.20
C LEU A 73 -18.18 -7.87 3.36
N LYS A 74 -17.22 -7.57 4.24
CA LYS A 74 -17.36 -6.58 5.32
C LYS A 74 -16.73 -5.24 4.99
N SER A 75 -16.07 -5.13 3.84
CA SER A 75 -15.42 -3.91 3.39
C SER A 75 -16.45 -2.96 2.79
N ALA A 76 -16.41 -1.70 3.22
CA ALA A 76 -17.33 -0.69 2.72
C ALA A 76 -17.04 -0.33 1.24
N PRO A 77 -18.06 0.03 0.43
CA PRO A 77 -17.86 0.64 -0.88
C PRO A 77 -16.93 1.85 -0.81
N GLY A 78 -16.06 2.01 -1.81
CA GLY A 78 -14.99 3.00 -1.87
C GLY A 78 -13.65 2.55 -1.29
N THR A 79 -13.62 1.43 -0.55
CA THR A 79 -12.36 0.76 -0.16
C THR A 79 -11.87 -0.15 -1.28
N ILE A 80 -10.56 -0.43 -1.33
CA ILE A 80 -10.00 -1.28 -2.40
C ILE A 80 -10.65 -2.67 -2.39
N ARG A 81 -10.79 -3.30 -1.22
CA ARG A 81 -11.40 -4.63 -1.11
C ARG A 81 -12.90 -4.59 -1.32
N GLY A 82 -13.59 -3.55 -0.85
CA GLY A 82 -15.03 -3.39 -1.07
C GLY A 82 -15.38 -3.19 -2.55
N ASP A 83 -14.53 -2.50 -3.31
CA ASP A 83 -14.76 -2.24 -4.73
C ASP A 83 -14.32 -3.39 -5.64
N PHE A 84 -13.29 -4.14 -5.24
CA PHE A 84 -12.61 -5.06 -6.16
C PHE A 84 -12.50 -6.51 -5.66
N CYS A 85 -12.92 -6.87 -4.46
CA CYS A 85 -12.75 -8.23 -3.94
C CYS A 85 -14.08 -8.85 -3.50
N ILE A 86 -14.11 -10.19 -3.49
CA ILE A 86 -15.26 -10.98 -3.02
C ILE A 86 -14.78 -11.95 -1.93
N ASP A 87 -13.75 -12.75 -2.23
CA ASP A 87 -13.24 -13.78 -1.32
C ASP A 87 -12.03 -13.34 -0.49
N VAL A 88 -11.97 -13.78 0.77
CA VAL A 88 -10.85 -13.49 1.69
C VAL A 88 -9.51 -13.99 1.15
N GLY A 89 -9.49 -15.15 0.49
CA GLY A 89 -8.28 -15.73 -0.12
C GLY A 89 -7.74 -14.94 -1.31
N LYS A 90 -8.57 -14.08 -1.92
CA LYS A 90 -8.25 -13.24 -3.10
C LYS A 90 -8.60 -11.78 -2.84
N ASN A 91 -8.09 -11.28 -1.71
CA ASN A 91 -8.36 -9.93 -1.23
C ASN A 91 -7.34 -8.88 -1.69
N LEU A 92 -6.60 -9.16 -2.78
CA LEU A 92 -5.88 -8.22 -3.65
C LEU A 92 -4.66 -7.50 -3.05
N CYS A 93 -4.69 -7.10 -1.78
CA CYS A 93 -3.64 -6.29 -1.17
C CYS A 93 -3.35 -6.65 0.29
N HIS A 94 -2.13 -6.34 0.71
CA HIS A 94 -1.66 -6.34 2.10
C HIS A 94 -1.28 -4.92 2.52
N GLY A 95 -1.42 -4.64 3.82
CA GLY A 95 -0.89 -3.42 4.43
C GLY A 95 -0.58 -3.66 5.90
N SER A 96 0.55 -3.11 6.36
CA SER A 96 1.04 -3.25 7.73
C SER A 96 -0.04 -2.91 8.77
N ASP A 97 -0.06 -3.59 9.92
CA ASP A 97 -1.07 -3.41 10.97
C ASP A 97 -0.68 -2.41 12.06
N SER A 98 0.62 -2.23 12.27
CA SER A 98 1.21 -1.28 13.20
C SER A 98 2.48 -0.64 12.61
N VAL A 99 2.93 0.46 13.22
CA VAL A 99 4.20 1.12 12.82
C VAL A 99 5.39 0.17 13.00
N GLU A 100 5.39 -0.65 14.06
CA GLU A 100 6.43 -1.63 14.32
C GLU A 100 6.41 -2.75 13.27
N SER A 101 5.23 -3.22 12.85
CA SER A 101 5.09 -4.19 11.77
C SER A 101 5.57 -3.62 10.44
N ALA A 102 5.24 -2.36 10.16
CA ALA A 102 5.65 -1.67 8.95
C ALA A 102 7.17 -1.60 8.87
N GLN A 103 7.84 -1.24 9.96
CA GLN A 103 9.31 -1.18 9.97
C GLN A 103 9.94 -2.56 9.69
N ARG A 104 9.39 -3.64 10.27
CA ARG A 104 9.87 -5.00 10.00
C ARG A 104 9.66 -5.40 8.54
N GLU A 105 8.47 -5.15 8.00
CA GLU A 105 8.13 -5.46 6.61
C GLU A 105 8.98 -4.66 5.62
N ILE A 106 9.17 -3.36 5.85
CA ILE A 106 10.01 -2.51 5.01
C ILE A 106 11.45 -3.04 4.99
N ASN A 107 12.02 -3.39 6.14
CA ASN A 107 13.39 -3.92 6.22
C ASN A 107 13.52 -5.28 5.52
N LEU A 108 12.47 -6.11 5.56
CA LEU A 108 12.46 -7.41 4.89
C LEU A 108 12.40 -7.27 3.36
N TRP A 109 11.49 -6.42 2.86
CA TRP A 109 11.21 -6.30 1.43
C TRP A 109 12.09 -5.28 0.71
N PHE A 110 12.63 -4.31 1.42
CA PHE A 110 13.52 -3.26 0.91
C PHE A 110 14.80 -3.16 1.75
N PRO A 111 15.67 -4.19 1.77
CA PRO A 111 16.87 -4.23 2.61
C PRO A 111 17.90 -3.14 2.27
N ASN A 112 17.86 -2.62 1.03
CA ASN A 112 18.70 -1.51 0.58
C ASN A 112 18.13 -0.12 0.96
N GLY A 113 17.03 -0.09 1.72
CA GLY A 113 16.37 1.14 2.15
C GLY A 113 15.36 1.69 1.16
N VAL A 114 14.92 2.92 1.42
CA VAL A 114 13.93 3.67 0.63
C VAL A 114 14.54 4.97 0.12
N ILE A 115 13.92 5.57 -0.89
CA ILE A 115 14.37 6.83 -1.48
C ILE A 115 13.84 8.01 -0.66
N SER A 116 14.75 8.91 -0.27
CA SER A 116 14.37 10.20 0.33
C SER A 116 14.23 11.25 -0.76
N TRP A 117 13.07 11.90 -0.81
CA TRP A 117 12.79 13.01 -1.71
C TRP A 117 11.69 13.92 -1.14
N GLU A 118 11.65 15.16 -1.63
CA GLU A 118 10.68 16.16 -1.22
C GLU A 118 9.70 16.51 -2.35
N ARG A 119 8.43 16.71 -1.99
CA ARG A 119 7.45 17.26 -2.91
C ARG A 119 7.56 18.78 -2.91
N HIS A 120 8.18 19.33 -3.96
CA HIS A 120 8.21 20.78 -4.15
C HIS A 120 6.79 21.33 -4.32
N ASN A 121 6.46 22.38 -3.56
CA ASN A 121 5.19 23.13 -3.56
C ASN A 121 3.92 22.37 -3.10
N VAL A 122 3.82 21.06 -3.32
CA VAL A 122 2.62 20.28 -2.98
C VAL A 122 2.50 19.99 -1.48
N HIS A 123 3.62 19.90 -0.75
CA HIS A 123 3.57 19.59 0.69
C HIS A 123 2.73 20.61 1.47
N LYS A 124 2.86 21.91 1.15
CA LYS A 124 2.11 23.02 1.75
C LYS A 124 0.62 23.03 1.36
N LEU A 125 0.22 22.24 0.37
CA LEU A 125 -1.18 22.08 -0.04
C LEU A 125 -1.87 20.90 0.68
N ILE A 126 -1.09 20.00 1.28
CA ILE A 126 -1.58 18.77 1.93
C ILE A 126 -1.53 18.89 3.45
N TYR A 127 -0.50 19.56 3.99
CA TYR A 127 -0.25 19.69 5.41
C TYR A 127 -0.24 21.17 5.83
N GLU A 128 -0.85 21.47 6.97
CA GLU A 128 -0.78 22.77 7.67
C GLU A 128 0.55 22.93 8.44
#